data_AF-A0A7C4RN75-F1
#
_entry.id   AF-A0A7C4RN75-F1
#
_cell.length_a   1.000
_cell.length_b   1.000
_cell.length_c   1.000
_cell.angle_alpha   90.00
_cell.angle_beta   90.00
_cell.angle_gamma   90.00
#
_symmetry.space_group_name_H-M   'P 1'
#
loop_
_entity.id
_entity.type
_entity.pdbx_description
1 polymer ?
#
loop_
_entity_poly.entity_id
_entity_poly.type
_entity_poly.pdbx_seq_one_letter_code
_entity_poly.pdbx_strand_id
1 'polypeptide(L)'
;MKDLDRRIRRKDILSKVISSEEASLLIKDGMTVACSGFTHAGYPKAVSLALAERVKSGEKLRISLWTGASVGPELDGALASVESVGRRLPYQSNSALREKINSGEVEYIDIHLSQCPQQIRYGFLGDIDLAIVEAVAITEEGGIVPSTSVGNSPTFVKMAKGVIV
;
A
#
# COMPACT_ATOMS: atom_id res chain seq x y z
N MET A 1 -24.48 -1.98 -7.42
CA MET A 1 -24.89 -1.31 -6.15
C MET A 1 -25.23 -2.29 -5.04
N LYS A 2 -26.14 -3.27 -5.21
CA LYS A 2 -26.50 -4.23 -4.12
C LYS A 2 -25.31 -4.95 -3.47
N ASP A 3 -24.26 -5.30 -4.21
CA ASP A 3 -23.06 -5.93 -3.63
C ASP A 3 -22.13 -4.94 -2.91
N LEU A 4 -22.06 -3.68 -3.36
CA LEU A 4 -21.25 -2.66 -2.71
C LEU A 4 -21.81 -2.34 -1.32
N ASP A 5 -23.14 -2.24 -1.21
CA ASP A 5 -23.85 -2.01 0.05
C ASP A 5 -23.67 -3.15 1.07
N ARG A 6 -23.39 -4.38 0.61
CA ARG A 6 -23.09 -5.51 1.50
C ARG A 6 -21.65 -5.47 2.02
N ARG A 7 -20.74 -4.93 1.22
CA ARG A 7 -19.32 -4.80 1.55
C ARG A 7 -19.08 -3.53 2.37
N ILE A 8 -19.69 -2.41 2.03
CA ILE A 8 -19.60 -1.13 2.73
C ILE A 8 -20.91 -0.89 3.47
N ARG A 9 -20.96 -1.29 4.74
CA ARG A 9 -22.19 -1.26 5.55
C ARG A 9 -22.42 0.09 6.23
N ARG A 10 -21.38 0.91 6.31
CA ARG A 10 -21.47 2.30 6.76
C ARG A 10 -21.87 3.23 5.61
N LYS A 11 -23.07 3.81 5.67
CA LYS A 11 -23.69 4.50 4.54
C LYS A 11 -23.10 5.87 4.22
N ASP A 12 -22.64 6.63 5.21
CA ASP A 12 -22.09 7.98 5.03
C ASP A 12 -20.81 8.00 4.17
N ILE A 13 -20.01 6.93 4.21
CA ILE A 13 -18.76 6.81 3.45
C ILE A 13 -18.94 6.29 2.01
N LEU A 14 -20.15 5.88 1.60
CA LEU A 14 -20.40 5.50 0.20
C LEU A 14 -20.11 6.65 -0.77
N SER A 15 -20.25 7.89 -0.30
CA SER A 15 -19.89 9.11 -1.04
C SER A 15 -18.38 9.23 -1.33
N LYS A 16 -17.53 8.45 -0.64
CA LYS A 16 -16.07 8.43 -0.83
C LYS A 16 -15.60 7.39 -1.84
N VAL A 17 -16.51 6.61 -2.41
CA VAL A 17 -16.18 5.60 -3.42
C VAL A 17 -15.83 6.33 -4.71
N ILE A 18 -14.56 6.20 -5.11
CA ILE A 18 -13.97 6.78 -6.31
C ILE A 18 -13.26 5.69 -7.10
N SER A 19 -12.89 5.97 -8.35
CA SER A 19 -12.16 5.00 -9.18
C SER A 19 -10.72 4.78 -8.69
N SER A 20 -10.06 3.71 -9.15
CA SER A 20 -8.64 3.47 -8.86
C SER A 20 -7.75 4.57 -9.43
N GLU A 21 -8.13 5.14 -10.58
CA GLU A 21 -7.42 6.23 -11.24
C GLU A 21 -7.48 7.48 -10.37
N GLU A 22 -8.68 7.85 -9.91
CA GLU A 22 -8.90 8.98 -9.00
C GLU A 22 -8.19 8.78 -7.67
N ALA A 23 -8.30 7.60 -7.07
CA ALA A 23 -7.64 7.27 -5.81
C ALA A 23 -6.11 7.32 -5.93
N SER A 24 -5.56 6.87 -7.07
CA SER A 24 -4.12 6.93 -7.31
C SER A 24 -3.63 8.38 -7.26
N LEU A 25 -4.38 9.36 -7.76
CA LEU A 25 -3.99 10.79 -7.80
C LEU A 25 -3.69 11.36 -6.41
N LEU A 26 -4.13 10.71 -5.33
CA LEU A 26 -3.80 11.08 -3.95
C LEU A 26 -2.34 10.74 -3.58
N ILE A 27 -1.70 9.83 -4.32
CA ILE A 27 -0.30 9.47 -4.19
C ILE A 27 0.56 10.46 -4.99
N LYS A 28 1.48 11.12 -4.28
CA LYS A 28 2.41 12.12 -4.81
C LYS A 28 3.86 11.67 -4.67
N ASP A 29 4.74 12.29 -5.45
CA ASP A 29 6.18 12.08 -5.37
C ASP A 29 6.71 12.33 -3.95
N GLY A 30 7.64 11.48 -3.51
CA GLY A 30 8.26 11.54 -2.19
C GLY A 30 7.42 11.00 -1.02
N MET A 31 6.16 10.60 -1.24
CA MET A 31 5.31 10.09 -0.16
C MET A 31 5.75 8.72 0.37
N THR A 32 5.53 8.52 1.67
CA THR A 32 5.50 7.18 2.27
C THR A 32 4.10 6.58 2.10
N VAL A 33 4.03 5.48 1.34
CA VAL A 33 2.80 4.73 1.07
C VAL A 33 2.91 3.35 1.72
N ALA A 34 2.03 3.09 2.67
CA ALA A 34 1.98 1.83 3.41
C ALA A 34 0.82 0.95 2.93
N CYS A 35 1.13 -0.21 2.36
CA CYS A 35 0.15 -1.12 1.81
C CYS A 35 -0.05 -2.35 2.70
N SER A 36 -1.29 -2.83 2.83
CA SER A 36 -1.53 -4.19 3.33
C SER A 36 -0.82 -5.21 2.44
N GLY A 37 -0.61 -6.43 2.94
CA GLY A 37 0.05 -7.48 2.17
C GLY A 37 1.05 -8.29 2.97
N PHE A 38 0.93 -9.60 2.89
CA PHE A 38 1.84 -10.54 3.54
C PHE A 38 1.87 -11.84 2.72
N THR A 39 3.05 -12.28 2.26
CA THR A 39 3.23 -13.52 1.48
C THR A 39 2.28 -13.64 0.29
N HIS A 40 2.15 -12.59 -0.52
CA HIS A 40 1.24 -12.51 -1.68
C HIS A 40 -0.27 -12.58 -1.33
N ALA A 41 -0.64 -12.38 -0.07
CA ALA A 41 -2.02 -12.36 0.40
C ALA A 41 -2.38 -10.96 0.92
N GLY A 42 -3.58 -10.48 0.60
CA GLY A 42 -4.16 -9.29 1.21
C GLY A 42 -3.52 -7.95 0.85
N TYR A 43 -2.91 -7.79 -0.33
CA TYR A 43 -2.33 -6.52 -0.80
C TYR A 43 -3.24 -5.80 -1.81
N PRO A 44 -3.23 -4.46 -1.85
CA PRO A 44 -4.02 -3.70 -2.82
C PRO A 44 -3.48 -3.90 -4.24
N LYS A 45 -4.38 -3.84 -5.22
CA LYS A 45 -4.08 -4.17 -6.62
C LYS A 45 -4.42 -3.02 -7.56
N ALA A 46 -5.69 -2.59 -7.57
CA ALA A 46 -6.18 -1.63 -8.56
C ALA A 46 -5.48 -0.26 -8.47
N VAL A 47 -5.28 0.27 -7.26
CA VAL A 47 -4.66 1.60 -7.06
C VAL A 47 -3.19 1.62 -7.46
N SER A 48 -2.43 0.55 -7.17
CA SER A 48 -1.02 0.46 -7.55
C SER A 48 -0.84 0.27 -9.06
N LEU A 49 -1.74 -0.46 -9.72
CA LEU A 49 -1.77 -0.54 -11.18
C LEU A 49 -2.07 0.83 -11.81
N ALA A 50 -3.07 1.55 -11.30
CA ALA A 50 -3.37 2.90 -11.78
C ALA A 50 -2.21 3.90 -11.55
N LEU A 51 -1.52 3.80 -10.42
CA LEU A 51 -0.29 4.57 -10.17
C LEU A 51 0.80 4.24 -11.20
N ALA A 52 1.00 2.95 -11.50
CA ALA A 52 2.00 2.55 -12.49
C ALA A 52 1.68 3.13 -13.89
N GLU A 53 0.41 3.14 -14.29
CA GLU A 53 0.00 3.73 -15.58
C GLU A 53 0.22 5.25 -15.65
N ARG A 54 0.04 5.98 -14.54
CA ARG A 54 0.40 7.40 -14.46
C ARG A 54 1.88 7.63 -14.71
N VAL A 55 2.75 6.83 -14.09
CA VAL A 55 4.21 6.95 -14.26
C VAL A 55 4.62 6.58 -15.68
N LYS A 56 4.04 5.52 -16.27
CA LYS A 56 4.24 5.17 -17.69
C LYS A 56 3.83 6.29 -18.64
N SER A 57 2.78 7.03 -18.29
CA SER A 57 2.28 8.17 -19.06
C SER A 57 3.15 9.44 -18.93
N GLY A 58 4.28 9.35 -18.22
CA GLY A 58 5.29 10.40 -18.14
C GLY A 58 5.37 11.15 -16.81
N GLU A 59 4.53 10.80 -15.83
CA GLU A 59 4.63 11.40 -14.50
C GLU A 59 5.88 10.88 -13.76
N LYS A 60 6.75 11.79 -13.32
CA LYS A 60 7.90 11.43 -12.49
C LYS A 60 7.48 11.36 -11.03
N LEU A 61 7.39 10.14 -10.51
CA LEU A 61 6.93 9.89 -9.15
C LEU A 61 7.64 8.66 -8.57
N ARG A 62 8.26 8.83 -7.39
CA ARG A 62 8.86 7.77 -6.59
C ARG A 62 8.35 7.84 -5.15
N ILE A 63 8.01 6.69 -4.57
CA ILE A 63 7.48 6.57 -3.20
C ILE A 63 8.36 5.68 -2.30
N SER A 64 8.25 5.86 -0.99
CA SER A 64 8.66 4.84 -0.03
C SER A 64 7.52 3.84 0.16
N LEU A 65 7.71 2.59 -0.25
CA LEU A 65 6.70 1.53 -0.20
C LEU A 65 6.89 0.64 1.02
N TRP A 66 5.94 0.69 1.96
CA TRP A 66 5.97 -0.10 3.20
C TRP A 66 4.89 -1.18 3.16
N THR A 67 5.19 -2.39 3.59
CA THR A 67 4.23 -3.49 3.57
C THR A 67 4.24 -4.30 4.88
N GLY A 68 3.36 -5.29 4.99
CA GLY A 68 3.48 -6.33 6.01
C GLY A 68 4.69 -7.23 5.74
N ALA A 69 4.72 -7.84 4.56
CA ALA A 69 5.85 -8.61 4.03
C ALA A 69 5.82 -8.58 2.48
N SER A 70 6.02 -9.71 1.80
CA SER A 70 5.99 -9.75 0.34
C SER A 70 4.57 -9.62 -0.22
N VAL A 71 4.50 -9.03 -1.42
CA VAL A 71 3.26 -8.77 -2.18
C VAL A 71 3.42 -9.28 -3.61
N GLY A 72 2.38 -9.12 -4.43
CA GLY A 72 2.34 -9.65 -5.78
C GLY A 72 2.75 -8.69 -6.90
N PRO A 73 2.64 -9.15 -8.16
CA PRO A 73 3.06 -8.39 -9.33
C PRO A 73 2.26 -7.09 -9.52
N GLU A 74 1.02 -7.00 -9.06
CA GLU A 74 0.18 -5.80 -9.18
C GLU A 74 0.65 -4.65 -8.27
N LEU A 75 1.55 -4.93 -7.31
CA LEU A 75 2.15 -3.91 -6.44
C LEU A 75 3.68 -3.83 -6.65
N ASP A 76 4.45 -4.78 -6.11
CA ASP A 76 5.92 -4.73 -6.22
C ASP A 76 6.37 -4.77 -7.68
N GLY A 77 5.78 -5.66 -8.49
CA GLY A 77 6.16 -5.81 -9.91
C GLY A 77 5.81 -4.58 -10.74
N ALA A 78 4.58 -4.11 -10.64
CA ALA A 78 4.06 -2.98 -11.40
C ALA A 78 4.84 -1.70 -11.09
N LEU A 79 5.07 -1.41 -9.81
CA LEU A 79 5.79 -0.20 -9.39
C LEU A 79 7.29 -0.28 -9.67
N ALA A 80 7.91 -1.46 -9.57
CA ALA A 80 9.31 -1.64 -9.96
C ALA A 80 9.52 -1.48 -11.47
N SER A 81 8.59 -1.96 -12.30
CA SER A 81 8.69 -1.87 -13.77
C SER A 81 8.71 -0.45 -14.33
N VAL A 82 8.24 0.51 -13.53
CA VAL A 82 8.17 1.94 -13.87
C VAL A 82 9.08 2.78 -12.97
N GLU A 83 9.98 2.13 -12.20
CA GLU A 83 10.98 2.77 -11.35
C GLU A 83 10.40 3.71 -10.28
N SER A 84 9.15 3.46 -9.86
CA SER A 84 8.40 4.30 -8.91
C SER A 84 8.64 3.95 -7.44
N VAL A 85 9.47 2.96 -7.14
CA VAL A 85 9.86 2.63 -5.76
C VAL A 85 11.19 3.33 -5.47
N GLY A 86 11.22 4.21 -4.48
CA GLY A 86 12.44 4.86 -3.97
C GLY A 86 13.08 4.07 -2.82
N ARG A 87 12.23 3.62 -1.88
CA ARG A 87 12.63 2.81 -0.71
C ARG A 87 11.59 1.72 -0.46
N ARG A 88 12.02 0.54 -0.01
CA ARG A 88 11.15 -0.61 0.26
C ARG A 88 11.42 -1.26 1.62
N LEU A 89 10.37 -1.60 2.37
CA LEU A 89 10.44 -2.36 3.63
C LEU A 89 9.15 -3.15 3.96
N PRO A 90 9.19 -4.19 4.82
CA PRO A 90 10.36 -4.84 5.39
C PRO A 90 10.75 -6.13 4.65
N TYR A 91 9.93 -6.61 3.71
CA TYR A 91 10.21 -7.85 2.99
C TYR A 91 9.65 -7.81 1.57
N GLN A 92 10.39 -8.35 0.60
CA GLN A 92 9.95 -8.51 -0.79
C GLN A 92 10.45 -9.85 -1.36
N SER A 93 9.71 -10.41 -2.32
CA SER A 93 10.10 -11.63 -3.04
C SER A 93 10.05 -11.49 -4.56
N ASN A 94 9.73 -10.30 -5.08
CA ASN A 94 9.59 -10.04 -6.51
C ASN A 94 10.96 -9.91 -7.19
N SER A 95 11.18 -10.61 -8.31
CA SER A 95 12.49 -10.63 -9.00
C SER A 95 12.89 -9.27 -9.56
N ALA A 96 11.98 -8.56 -10.22
CA ALA A 96 12.27 -7.24 -10.81
C ALA A 96 12.63 -6.22 -9.71
N LEU A 97 11.89 -6.22 -8.60
CA LEU A 97 12.22 -5.35 -7.46
C LEU A 97 13.56 -5.74 -6.82
N ARG A 98 13.86 -7.05 -6.70
CA ARG A 98 15.14 -7.53 -6.18
C ARG A 98 16.32 -7.08 -7.04
N GLU A 99 16.19 -7.12 -8.37
CA GLU A 99 17.23 -6.63 -9.29
C GLU A 99 17.52 -5.14 -9.05
N LYS A 100 16.46 -4.32 -8.94
CA LYS A 100 16.56 -2.88 -8.66
C LYS A 100 17.15 -2.57 -7.27
N ILE A 101 16.87 -3.41 -6.26
CA ILE A 101 17.51 -3.30 -4.94
C ILE A 101 19.01 -3.63 -5.06
N ASN A 102 19.36 -4.72 -5.75
CA ASN A 102 20.73 -5.17 -5.89
C ASN A 102 21.61 -4.25 -6.75
N SER A 103 21.01 -3.49 -7.67
CA SER A 103 21.71 -2.44 -8.44
C SER A 103 21.87 -1.12 -7.66
N GLY A 104 21.27 -1.01 -6.47
CA GLY A 104 21.27 0.22 -5.66
C GLY A 104 20.27 1.27 -6.12
N GLU A 105 19.39 0.96 -7.07
CA GLU A 105 18.36 1.88 -7.56
C GLU A 105 17.22 2.05 -6.54
N VAL A 106 16.97 1.04 -5.70
CA VAL A 106 15.96 1.05 -4.63
C VAL A 106 16.64 0.83 -3.28
N GLU A 107 16.42 1.76 -2.34
CA GLU A 107 16.85 1.55 -0.95
C GLU A 107 16.00 0.46 -0.30
N TYR A 108 16.62 -0.46 0.46
CA TYR A 108 15.91 -1.57 1.07
C TYR A 108 16.29 -1.75 2.54
N ILE A 109 15.30 -1.97 3.39
CA ILE A 109 15.49 -2.21 4.83
C ILE A 109 14.68 -3.45 5.22
N ASP A 110 15.36 -4.55 5.52
CA ASP A 110 14.76 -5.82 5.95
C ASP A 110 14.65 -5.93 7.47
N ILE A 111 13.64 -5.24 8.01
CA ILE A 111 13.36 -5.23 9.45
C ILE A 111 12.72 -6.56 9.88
N HIS A 112 13.11 -7.08 11.05
CA HIS A 112 12.40 -8.20 11.67
C HIS A 112 10.89 -7.92 11.72
N LEU A 113 10.07 -8.78 11.12
CA LEU A 113 8.67 -8.47 10.82
C LEU A 113 7.86 -8.05 12.06
N SER A 114 8.11 -8.68 13.22
CA SER A 114 7.45 -8.31 14.48
C SER A 114 7.88 -6.96 15.06
N GLN A 115 9.04 -6.44 14.66
CA GLN A 115 9.59 -5.18 15.14
C GLN A 115 9.24 -4.00 14.24
N CYS A 116 8.98 -4.25 12.95
CA CYS A 116 8.57 -3.22 11.99
C CYS A 116 7.42 -2.32 12.51
N PRO A 117 6.27 -2.85 12.97
CA PRO A 117 5.19 -2.00 13.45
C PRO A 117 5.57 -1.25 14.75
N GLN A 118 6.49 -1.78 15.55
CA GLN A 118 6.98 -1.10 16.73
C GLN A 118 7.87 0.10 16.36
N GLN A 119 8.75 -0.07 15.36
CA GLN A 119 9.61 1.02 14.89
C GLN A 119 8.80 2.16 14.24
N ILE A 120 7.73 1.83 13.52
CA ILE A 120 6.79 2.83 12.96
C ILE A 120 6.13 3.63 14.09
N ARG A 121 5.54 2.96 15.09
CA ARG A 121 4.86 3.65 16.20
C ARG A 121 5.79 4.54 17.02
N TYR A 122 7.09 4.22 17.07
CA TYR A 122 8.10 5.01 17.75
C TYR A 122 8.71 6.12 16.87
N GLY A 123 8.28 6.23 15.61
CA GLY A 123 8.71 7.29 14.70
C GLY A 123 10.11 7.08 14.10
N PHE A 124 10.74 5.92 14.30
CA PHE A 124 12.09 5.66 13.77
C PHE A 124 12.17 5.61 12.24
N LEU A 125 11.04 5.26 11.58
CA LEU A 125 10.96 5.18 10.12
C LEU A 125 10.37 6.44 9.48
N GLY A 126 9.93 7.42 10.27
CA GLY A 126 9.21 8.61 9.81
C GLY A 126 7.69 8.41 9.71
N ASP A 127 7.03 9.36 9.07
CA ASP A 127 5.57 9.41 8.95
C ASP A 127 5.05 8.58 7.77
N ILE A 128 3.81 8.11 7.88
CA ILE A 128 3.06 7.49 6.78
C ILE A 128 2.11 8.54 6.21
N ASP A 129 2.26 8.89 4.93
CA ASP A 129 1.36 9.84 4.28
C ASP A 129 0.04 9.17 3.90
N LEU A 130 0.11 7.95 3.39
CA LEU A 130 -1.06 7.21 2.92
C LEU A 130 -0.98 5.73 3.25
N ALA A 131 -2.04 5.17 3.83
CA ALA A 131 -2.23 3.72 3.93
C ALA A 131 -3.21 3.22 2.85
N ILE A 132 -2.90 2.09 2.21
CA ILE A 132 -3.77 1.44 1.23
C ILE A 132 -4.02 -0.01 1.67
N VAL A 133 -5.25 -0.32 2.07
CA VAL A 133 -5.56 -1.60 2.73
C VAL A 133 -6.66 -2.35 1.99
N GLU A 134 -6.35 -3.55 1.49
CA GLU A 134 -7.37 -4.42 0.92
C GLU A 134 -8.33 -4.93 2.02
N ALA A 135 -9.63 -4.76 1.79
CA ALA A 135 -10.67 -5.17 2.72
C ALA A 135 -11.75 -6.02 2.05
N VAL A 136 -12.32 -6.94 2.82
CA VAL A 136 -13.52 -7.69 2.42
C VAL A 136 -14.80 -6.99 2.83
N ALA A 137 -14.74 -6.07 3.79
CA ALA A 137 -15.87 -5.24 4.18
C ALA A 137 -15.43 -4.03 5.02
N ILE A 138 -16.31 -3.03 5.09
CA ILE A 138 -16.32 -1.99 6.10
C ILE A 138 -17.59 -2.18 6.94
N THR A 139 -17.44 -2.31 8.25
CA THR A 139 -18.56 -2.48 9.20
C THR A 139 -19.39 -1.22 9.32
N GLU A 140 -20.56 -1.34 9.93
CA GLU A 140 -21.50 -0.27 10.23
C GLU A 140 -20.87 0.85 11.05
N GLU A 141 -19.92 0.51 11.93
CA GLU A 141 -19.14 1.46 12.76
C GLU A 141 -17.95 2.06 12.00
N GLY A 142 -17.65 1.56 10.81
CA GLY A 142 -16.50 1.96 10.00
C GLY A 142 -15.23 1.11 10.24
N GLY A 143 -15.35 -0.06 10.88
CA GLY A 143 -14.23 -0.98 11.02
C GLY A 143 -13.84 -1.59 9.67
N ILE A 144 -12.54 -1.66 9.37
CA ILE A 144 -12.03 -2.28 8.15
C ILE A 144 -11.80 -3.77 8.43
N VAL A 145 -12.48 -4.65 7.69
CA VAL A 145 -12.30 -6.11 7.79
C VAL A 145 -11.24 -6.54 6.78
N PRO A 146 -10.03 -6.95 7.22
CA PRO A 146 -8.96 -7.36 6.31
C PRO A 146 -9.36 -8.56 5.46
N SER A 147 -8.68 -8.74 4.33
CA SER A 147 -8.87 -9.90 3.48
C SER A 147 -8.06 -11.12 3.95
N THR A 148 -7.10 -11.58 3.17
CA THR A 148 -6.36 -12.83 3.40
C THR A 148 -5.06 -12.63 4.18
N SER A 149 -4.77 -11.40 4.62
CA SER A 149 -3.69 -11.13 5.56
C SER A 149 -4.02 -9.94 6.46
N VAL A 150 -3.35 -9.87 7.61
CA VAL A 150 -3.42 -8.71 8.52
C VAL A 150 -2.13 -7.90 8.40
N GLY A 151 -0.99 -8.54 8.67
CA GLY A 151 0.33 -7.91 8.62
C GLY A 151 0.39 -6.64 9.47
N ASN A 152 0.97 -5.58 8.92
CA ASN A 152 1.12 -4.29 9.59
C ASN A 152 -0.08 -3.35 9.42
N SER A 153 -1.15 -3.77 8.74
CA SER A 153 -2.29 -2.92 8.36
C SER A 153 -2.90 -2.15 9.54
N PRO A 154 -3.12 -2.73 10.74
CA PRO A 154 -3.65 -1.98 11.88
C PRO A 154 -2.72 -0.82 12.32
N THR A 155 -1.40 -1.01 12.21
CA THR A 155 -0.43 0.06 12.50
C THR A 155 -0.44 1.11 11.40
N PHE A 156 -0.49 0.71 10.13
CA PHE A 156 -0.55 1.65 9.00
C PHE A 156 -1.79 2.54 9.06
N VAL A 157 -2.98 1.95 9.24
CA VAL A 157 -4.24 2.70 9.35
C VAL A 157 -4.21 3.67 10.54
N LYS A 158 -3.60 3.27 11.66
CA LYS A 158 -3.52 4.12 12.85
C LYS A 158 -2.56 5.29 12.67
N MET A 159 -1.48 5.12 11.91
CA MET A 159 -0.39 6.09 11.83
C MET A 159 -0.43 6.97 10.56
N ALA A 160 -1.20 6.58 9.55
CA ALA A 160 -1.26 7.30 8.29
C ALA A 160 -2.09 8.58 8.35
N LYS A 161 -1.66 9.62 7.61
CA LYS A 161 -2.41 10.88 7.46
C LYS A 161 -3.70 10.69 6.64
N GLY A 162 -3.70 9.75 5.70
CA GLY A 162 -4.87 9.33 4.92
C GLY A 162 -4.96 7.82 4.73
N VAL A 163 -6.17 7.31 4.45
CA VAL A 163 -6.42 5.89 4.24
C VAL A 163 -7.27 5.67 2.99
N ILE A 164 -6.82 4.79 2.10
CA ILE A 164 -7.58 4.20 1.01
C ILE A 164 -7.86 2.74 1.39
N VAL A 165 -9.09 2.28 1.12
CA VAL A 165 -9.56 0.92 1.38
C VAL A 165 -10.04 0.30 0.08
#